data_AF-A0A840WWA4-F1
#
_entry.id   AF-A0A840WWA4-F1
#
_cell.length_a   1.000
_cell.length_b   1.000
_cell.length_c   1.000
_cell.angle_alpha   90.00
_cell.angle_beta   90.00
_cell.angle_gamma   90.00
#
_symmetry.space_group_name_H-M   'P 1'
#
loop_
_entity.id
_entity.type
_entity.pdbx_description
1 polymer ?
#
loop_
_entity_poly.entity_id
_entity_poly.type
_entity_poly.pdbx_seq_one_letter_code
_entity_poly.pdbx_strand_id
1 'polypeptide(L)'
;MNRNSNELTEDEHALLAHIHRAGEPVEANSFFAGMNTETGRRATERQVKLYEAYVSLWQRDLIESAIPADGLHADRMVPTKAGVAALRAAGGVPQG
;
A
#
# COMPACT_ATOMS: atom_id res chain seq x y z
N MET A 1 -15.22 16.11 -14.47
CA MET A 1 -13.78 15.90 -14.22
C MET A 1 -13.55 14.41 -14.02
N ASN A 2 -13.24 13.67 -15.09
CA ASN A 2 -12.81 12.27 -15.00
C ASN A 2 -11.29 12.28 -14.82
N ARG A 3 -10.79 12.18 -13.59
CA ARG A 3 -9.42 11.70 -13.39
C ARG A 3 -9.44 10.22 -13.75
N ASN A 4 -8.54 9.79 -14.62
CA ASN A 4 -8.36 8.40 -14.96
C ASN A 4 -8.27 7.57 -13.67
N SER A 5 -9.19 6.64 -13.47
CA SER A 5 -9.28 5.79 -12.26
C SER A 5 -8.10 4.83 -12.09
N ASN A 6 -7.00 5.04 -12.82
CA ASN A 6 -5.88 4.13 -12.97
C ASN A 6 -4.54 4.73 -12.52
N GLU A 7 -4.47 6.03 -12.22
CA GLU A 7 -3.25 6.63 -11.65
C GLU A 7 -3.17 6.37 -10.14
N LEU A 8 -1.96 6.11 -9.64
CA LEU A 8 -1.70 5.97 -8.21
C LEU A 8 -1.46 7.35 -7.60
N THR A 9 -2.06 7.63 -6.45
CA THR A 9 -1.65 8.74 -5.60
C THR A 9 -0.24 8.52 -5.04
N GLU A 10 0.38 9.56 -4.47
CA GLU A 10 1.71 9.43 -3.86
C GLU A 10 1.72 8.37 -2.74
N ASP A 11 0.68 8.33 -1.91
CA ASP A 11 0.55 7.37 -0.82
C ASP A 11 0.32 5.95 -1.33
N GLU A 12 -0.55 5.78 -2.34
CA GLU A 12 -0.77 4.48 -2.98
C GLU A 12 0.51 3.95 -3.66
N HIS A 13 1.24 4.83 -4.34
CA HIS A 13 2.52 4.49 -4.96
C HIS A 13 3.56 4.09 -3.91
N ALA A 14 3.72 4.87 -2.84
CA ALA A 14 4.64 4.57 -1.75
C ALA A 14 4.31 3.25 -1.07
N LEU A 15 3.02 2.99 -0.81
CA LEU A 15 2.53 1.73 -0.23
C LEU A 15 2.80 0.54 -1.14
N LEU A 16 2.38 0.61 -2.39
CA LEU A 16 2.56 -0.48 -3.33
C LEU A 16 4.05 -0.76 -3.59
N ALA A 17 4.88 0.29 -3.65
CA ALA A 17 6.33 0.16 -3.75
C ALA A 17 6.97 -0.47 -2.51
N HIS A 18 6.43 -0.21 -1.32
CA HIS A 18 6.92 -0.81 -0.08
C HIS A 18 6.62 -2.31 -0.03
N ILE A 19 5.36 -2.70 -0.27
CA ILE A 19 4.94 -4.10 -0.28
C ILE A 19 5.71 -4.87 -1.37
N HIS A 20 5.88 -4.29 -2.57
CA HIS A 20 6.68 -4.92 -3.63
C HIS A 20 8.15 -5.12 -3.24
N ARG A 21 8.78 -4.12 -2.59
CA ARG A 21 10.20 -4.19 -2.19
C ARG A 21 10.46 -5.16 -1.05
N ALA A 22 9.47 -5.45 -0.21
CA ALA A 22 9.63 -6.41 0.87
C ALA A 22 9.99 -7.82 0.36
N GLY A 23 9.52 -8.20 -0.84
CA GLY A 23 9.79 -9.52 -1.43
C GLY A 23 9.11 -10.69 -0.71
N GLU A 24 8.45 -10.42 0.43
CA GLU A 24 7.69 -11.37 1.24
C GLU A 24 6.36 -10.73 1.71
N PRO A 25 5.37 -11.54 2.12
CA PRO A 25 4.10 -11.00 2.64
C PRO A 25 4.31 -10.13 3.88
N VAL A 26 3.81 -8.90 3.86
CA VAL A 26 3.98 -7.92 4.95
C VAL A 26 2.65 -7.47 5.54
N GLU A 27 2.64 -7.23 6.85
CA GLU A 27 1.48 -6.65 7.52
C GLU A 27 1.31 -5.18 7.13
N ALA A 28 0.07 -4.79 6.81
CA ALA A 28 -0.24 -3.40 6.48
C ALA A 28 0.11 -2.43 7.65
N ASN A 29 0.05 -2.91 8.89
CA ASN A 29 0.38 -2.10 10.06
C ASN A 29 1.88 -1.74 10.15
N SER A 30 2.76 -2.62 9.69
CA SER A 30 4.21 -2.36 9.66
C SER A 30 4.54 -1.14 8.79
N PHE A 31 3.74 -0.95 7.74
CA PHE A 31 3.85 0.20 6.84
C PHE A 31 3.40 1.51 7.49
N PHE A 32 2.28 1.52 8.21
CA PHE A 32 1.75 2.74 8.82
C PHE A 32 2.69 3.34 9.86
N ALA A 33 3.38 2.49 10.63
CA ALA A 33 4.37 2.94 11.61
C ALA A 33 5.61 3.57 10.95
N GLY A 34 6.06 3.02 9.81
CA GLY A 34 7.26 3.51 9.11
C GLY A 34 7.05 4.79 8.30
N MET A 35 5.84 5.01 7.78
CA MET A 35 5.54 6.16 6.91
C MET A 35 4.91 7.36 7.62
N ASN A 36 4.40 7.18 8.84
CA ASN A 36 3.81 8.27 9.59
C ASN A 36 4.90 9.03 10.36
N THR A 37 5.43 10.09 9.76
CA THR A 37 6.44 10.96 10.37
C THR A 37 5.85 12.09 11.23
N GLU A 38 4.53 12.21 11.25
CA GLU A 38 3.83 13.27 11.96
C GLU A 38 3.64 12.94 13.45
N THR A 39 3.29 13.95 14.27
CA THR A 39 3.02 13.77 15.71
C THR A 39 1.67 14.36 16.13
N GLY A 40 1.13 13.89 17.26
CA GLY A 40 -0.14 14.35 17.83
C GLY A 40 -1.32 14.19 16.85
N ARG A 41 -2.18 15.21 16.76
CA ARG A 41 -3.37 15.18 15.88
C ARG A 41 -3.01 14.94 14.40
N ARG A 42 -1.89 15.49 13.93
CA ARG A 42 -1.44 15.30 12.54
C ARG A 42 -1.05 13.86 12.26
N ALA A 43 -0.49 13.16 13.25
CA ALA A 43 -0.22 11.73 13.14
C ALA A 43 -1.49 10.93 12.88
N THR A 44 -2.56 11.21 13.64
CA THR A 44 -3.86 10.56 13.43
C THR A 44 -4.42 10.86 12.04
N GLU A 45 -4.41 12.13 11.61
CA GLU A 45 -4.89 12.52 10.28
C GLU A 45 -4.08 11.86 9.15
N ARG A 46 -2.76 11.75 9.30
CA ARG A 46 -1.89 11.05 8.35
C ARG A 46 -2.18 9.56 8.33
N GLN A 47 -2.37 8.94 9.49
CA GLN A 47 -2.68 7.52 9.59
C GLN A 47 -4.01 7.17 8.89
N VAL A 48 -5.02 8.04 9.01
CA VAL A 48 -6.29 7.88 8.27
C VAL A 48 -6.04 7.91 6.76
N LYS A 49 -5.27 8.87 6.25
CA LYS A 49 -4.95 8.94 4.80
C LYS A 49 -4.19 7.72 4.30
N LEU A 50 -3.24 7.22 5.09
CA LEU A 50 -2.50 6.01 4.73
C LEU A 50 -3.42 4.78 4.70
N TYR A 51 -4.36 4.69 5.63
CA TYR A 51 -5.37 3.64 5.64
C TYR A 51 -6.33 3.74 4.44
N GLU A 52 -6.75 4.96 4.06
CA GLU A 52 -7.54 5.18 2.85
C GLU A 52 -6.80 4.72 1.59
N ALA A 53 -5.50 5.01 1.46
CA ALA A 53 -4.67 4.52 0.36
C ALA A 53 -4.59 2.98 0.34
N TYR A 54 -4.42 2.35 1.50
CA TYR A 54 -4.44 0.90 1.64
C TYR A 54 -5.76 0.27 1.15
N VAL A 55 -6.89 0.80 1.63
CA VAL A 55 -8.22 0.32 1.23
C VAL A 55 -8.43 0.51 -0.28
N SER A 56 -7.99 1.64 -0.84
CA SER A 56 -8.08 1.91 -2.27
C SER A 56 -7.30 0.88 -3.11
N LEU A 57 -6.05 0.57 -2.73
CA LEU A 57 -5.25 -0.45 -3.42
C LEU A 57 -5.93 -1.83 -3.38
N TRP A 58 -6.49 -2.20 -2.22
CA TRP A 58 -7.19 -3.48 -2.05
C TRP A 58 -8.47 -3.54 -2.87
N GLN A 59 -9.31 -2.50 -2.83
CA GLN A 59 -10.55 -2.44 -3.63
C GLN A 59 -10.32 -2.43 -5.14
N ARG A 60 -9.12 -2.01 -5.57
CA ARG A 60 -8.69 -2.01 -6.98
C ARG A 60 -7.94 -3.29 -7.38
N ASP A 61 -7.92 -4.31 -6.52
CA ASP A 61 -7.22 -5.58 -6.72
C ASP A 61 -5.71 -5.41 -7.03
N LEU A 62 -5.09 -4.35 -6.49
CA LEU A 62 -3.65 -4.09 -6.67
C LEU A 62 -2.81 -4.79 -5.61
N ILE A 63 -3.42 -5.15 -4.48
CA ILE A 63 -2.81 -5.96 -3.42
C ILE A 63 -3.80 -7.04 -2.98
N GLU A 64 -3.28 -8.16 -2.49
CA GLU A 64 -4.10 -9.26 -1.96
C GLU A 64 -3.49 -9.83 -0.68
N SER A 65 -4.33 -10.45 0.15
CA SER A 65 -3.88 -11.16 1.35
C SER A 65 -3.31 -12.50 0.93
N ALA A 66 -1.99 -12.66 1.09
CA ALA A 66 -1.32 -13.95 0.89
C ALA A 66 -1.43 -14.83 2.14
N ILE A 67 -1.48 -14.21 3.32
CA ILE A 67 -1.67 -14.89 4.60
C ILE A 67 -2.78 -14.15 5.35
N PRO A 68 -3.96 -14.78 5.51
CA PRO A 68 -5.07 -14.20 6.24
C PRO A 68 -4.74 -13.95 7.71
N ALA A 69 -5.40 -12.95 8.29
CA ALA A 69 -5.32 -12.71 9.74
C ALA A 69 -5.70 -13.96 10.56
N ASP A 70 -4.95 -14.25 11.61
CA ASP A 70 -5.13 -15.43 12.49
C ASP A 70 -5.62 -15.06 13.91
N GLY A 71 -5.98 -13.79 14.12
CA GLY A 71 -6.39 -13.25 15.43
C GLY A 71 -5.23 -12.79 16.33
N LEU A 72 -3.98 -13.16 15.99
CA LEU A 72 -2.77 -12.64 16.62
C LEU A 72 -2.02 -11.68 15.68
N HIS A 73 -2.09 -11.92 14.38
CA HIS A 73 -1.46 -11.16 13.31
C HIS A 73 -2.53 -10.61 12.35
N ALA A 74 -2.24 -9.45 11.79
CA ALA A 74 -3.05 -8.87 10.72
C ALA A 74 -2.80 -9.60 9.39
N ASP A 75 -3.64 -9.33 8.39
CA ASP A 75 -3.43 -9.81 7.02
C ASP A 75 -2.04 -9.41 6.51
N ARG A 76 -1.35 -10.38 5.87
CA ARG A 76 -0.08 -10.12 5.20
C ARG A 76 -0.28 -10.07 3.71
N MET A 77 0.12 -8.94 3.15
CA MET A 77 -0.25 -8.51 1.82
C MET A 77 0.91 -8.69 0.85
N VAL A 78 0.58 -8.98 -0.40
CA VAL A 78 1.50 -9.00 -1.55
C VAL A 78 0.92 -8.18 -2.70
N PRO A 79 1.75 -7.63 -3.62
CA PRO A 79 1.22 -7.00 -4.82
C PRO A 79 0.66 -8.06 -5.77
N THR A 80 -0.50 -7.80 -6.36
CA THR A 80 -1.02 -8.64 -7.45
C THR A 80 -0.25 -8.36 -8.74
N LYS A 81 -0.47 -9.16 -9.80
CA LYS A 81 0.06 -8.85 -11.14
C LYS A 81 -0.37 -7.46 -11.62
N ALA A 82 -1.60 -7.05 -11.33
CA ALA A 82 -2.13 -5.72 -11.67
C ALA A 82 -1.44 -4.63 -10.85
N GLY A 83 -1.21 -4.87 -9.54
CA GLY A 83 -0.44 -3.99 -8.68
C GLY A 83 0.97 -3.75 -9.19
N VAL A 84 1.69 -4.82 -9.53
CA VAL A 84 3.04 -4.69 -10.11
C VAL A 84 3.00 -3.85 -11.39
N ALA A 85 2.07 -4.13 -12.30
CA ALA A 85 1.93 -3.37 -13.55
C ALA A 85 1.62 -1.88 -13.30
N ALA A 86 0.73 -1.57 -12.36
CA ALA A 86 0.39 -0.20 -11.97
C ALA A 86 1.61 0.54 -11.40
N LEU A 87 2.41 -0.13 -10.58
CA LEU A 87 3.65 0.41 -10.04
C LEU A 87 4.66 0.73 -11.15
N ARG A 88 4.82 -0.16 -12.14
CA ARG A 88 5.70 0.08 -13.31
C ARG A 88 5.23 1.29 -14.11
N ALA A 89 3.91 1.39 -14.36
CA ALA A 89 3.32 2.47 -15.14
C ALA A 89 3.48 3.84 -14.47
N ALA A 90 3.50 3.88 -13.13
CA ALA A 90 3.73 5.09 -12.35
C ALA A 90 5.22 5.52 -12.27
N GLY A 91 6.13 4.81 -12.97
CA GLY A 91 7.56 5.16 -13.03
C GLY A 91 8.44 4.41 -12.03
N GLY A 92 7.93 3.35 -11.38
CA GLY A 92 8.69 2.56 -10.40
C GLY A 92 8.96 1.12 -10.81
N VAL A 93 10.19 0.80 -11.23
CA VAL A 93 10.94 -0.44 -10.90
C VAL A 93 12.46 -0.17 -11.03
N PRO A 94 13.26 -0.03 -9.95
CA PRO A 94 14.67 -0.36 -10.05
C PRO A 94 14.79 -1.89 -10.11
N GLN A 95 15.44 -2.40 -11.15
CA GLN A 95 15.87 -3.80 -11.20
C GLN A 95 16.88 -4.03 -10.06
N GLY A 96 16.62 -5.05 -9.25
CA GLY A 96 17.57 -5.64 -8.30
C GLY A 96 17.34 -7.13 -8.30
#